data_AF-A0A2G8RRQ0-F1
#
_entry.id   AF-A0A2G8RRQ0-F1
#
_cell.length_a   1.000
_cell.length_b   1.000
_cell.length_c   1.000
_cell.angle_alpha   90.00
_cell.angle_beta   90.00
_cell.angle_gamma   90.00
#
_symmetry.space_group_name_H-M   'P 1'
#
loop_
_entity.id
_entity.type
_entity.pdbx_description
1 polymer ?
#
loop_
_entity_poly.entity_id
_entity_poly.type
_entity_poly.pdbx_seq_one_letter_code
_entity_poly.pdbx_strand_id
1 'polypeptide(L)'
;MSLRRVAHGNAANYAFASPRRAGPSSASAAPSPTTPVRGAQPTTPKTRIIRDTDSPLKTPSLSASQPFDWVAARTQQPLTADLATPARTPGKRVVRKKSLYKRITDIPSRISFEISQFPNNVPLPTPQNSARVIGGALHFLHLCVRVSQIRRVPDSDLGWEDMYHENESEPWFDWTTPTSFLVVTVAILNTLYLFTRTRTYQLSLASEPVSSPHASFVKRPPGFVRDPDAPASDDHDPFASPSFSSLAWSFFGSVLRALWRFLVASVRFLLNLSPPRTRPSQPWEADERVQMLEVWTPGPLEMGLFAIYSPVHALLWMATTSANWILTLFVMFIVGVQSRALTRSYEALLKDRAIIAAEVMHEYDEKFVNPRVHPVRRDACVMTHESEIVNIRE
;
A
#
# COMPACT_ATOMS: atom_id res chain seq x y z
N MET A 1 -0.32 -22.14 35.53
CA MET A 1 1.04 -21.63 35.71
C MET A 1 1.17 -20.31 34.96
N SER A 2 1.76 -19.32 35.63
CA SER A 2 1.71 -17.88 35.35
C SER A 2 2.81 -17.45 34.37
N LEU A 3 2.44 -16.99 33.18
CA LEU A 3 3.30 -16.19 32.28
C LEU A 3 2.42 -15.23 31.44
N ARG A 4 1.87 -14.18 32.06
CA ARG A 4 1.14 -13.15 31.29
C ARG A 4 1.20 -11.76 31.92
N ARG A 5 2.38 -11.38 32.43
CA ARG A 5 2.57 -10.06 33.02
C ARG A 5 3.96 -9.50 32.71
N VAL A 6 4.25 -9.28 31.42
CA VAL A 6 5.23 -8.27 30.98
C VAL A 6 4.80 -7.84 29.57
N ALA A 7 4.25 -6.63 29.44
CA ALA A 7 4.14 -5.82 28.20
C ALA A 7 2.96 -4.83 28.28
N HIS A 8 2.93 -3.98 29.30
CA HIS A 8 2.20 -2.71 29.22
C HIS A 8 3.04 -1.64 29.92
N GLY A 9 3.93 -1.03 29.14
CA GLY A 9 4.74 0.10 29.54
C GLY A 9 5.49 0.56 28.29
N ASN A 10 5.27 1.80 27.89
CA ASN A 10 5.88 2.51 26.75
C ASN A 10 5.11 2.48 25.42
N ALA A 11 3.92 3.08 25.41
CA ALA A 11 3.37 3.70 24.20
C ALA A 11 2.35 4.79 24.57
N ALA A 12 2.78 5.82 25.28
CA ALA A 12 1.99 7.03 25.49
C ALA A 12 2.95 8.21 25.66
N ASN A 13 3.46 8.75 24.56
CA ASN A 13 4.05 10.08 24.46
C ASN A 13 4.21 10.47 22.98
N TYR A 14 3.08 10.77 22.34
CA TYR A 14 3.04 11.66 21.18
C TYR A 14 1.76 12.50 21.32
N ALA A 15 1.85 13.50 22.20
CA ALA A 15 0.86 14.55 22.28
C ALA A 15 1.02 15.46 21.06
N PHE A 16 -0.04 15.58 20.26
CA PHE A 16 -0.18 16.62 19.25
C PHE A 16 -0.34 17.98 19.98
N ALA A 17 0.75 18.74 20.05
CA ALA A 17 0.73 20.12 20.51
C ALA A 17 0.48 21.05 19.31
N SER A 18 -0.66 21.74 19.34
CA SER A 18 -1.01 22.84 18.43
C SER A 18 -0.47 24.16 19.01
N PRO A 19 0.33 24.96 18.30
CA PRO A 19 0.90 26.17 18.87
C PRO A 19 -0.03 27.37 18.66
N ARG A 20 -0.65 27.86 19.74
CA ARG A 20 -1.31 29.17 19.78
C ARG A 20 -0.48 30.17 20.62
N ARG A 21 0.29 30.98 19.89
CA ARG A 21 0.62 32.41 20.06
C ARG A 21 0.79 32.98 21.48
N ALA A 22 2.00 33.48 21.76
CA ALA A 22 2.23 34.67 22.59
C ALA A 22 3.34 35.50 21.92
N GLY A 23 3.02 36.72 21.48
CA GLY A 23 3.98 37.70 20.96
C GLY A 23 3.92 38.95 21.83
N PRO A 24 5.05 39.63 22.09
CA PRO A 24 5.09 40.79 22.96
C PRO A 24 4.69 42.08 22.23
N SER A 25 4.19 43.00 23.05
CA SER A 25 3.83 44.39 22.82
C SER A 25 4.86 45.24 22.06
N SER A 26 4.39 46.05 21.12
CA SER A 26 4.92 47.39 20.86
C SER A 26 3.84 48.27 20.21
N ALA A 27 3.82 49.53 20.64
CA ALA A 27 2.81 50.53 20.35
C ALA A 27 3.06 51.26 19.03
N SER A 28 1.99 51.72 18.37
CA SER A 28 1.99 53.01 17.67
C SER A 28 0.55 53.53 17.55
N ALA A 29 0.44 54.85 17.69
CA ALA A 29 -0.80 55.61 17.81
C ALA A 29 -1.17 56.27 16.47
N ALA A 30 -2.45 56.25 16.11
CA ALA A 30 -3.14 57.35 15.42
C ALA A 30 -4.66 57.04 15.30
N PRO A 31 -5.55 58.05 15.41
CA PRO A 31 -6.98 57.85 15.63
C PRO A 31 -7.80 57.77 14.32
N SER A 32 -8.82 56.91 14.31
CA SER A 32 -9.85 56.89 13.26
C SER A 32 -11.04 57.80 13.66
N PRO A 33 -11.60 58.59 12.72
CA PRO A 33 -12.55 59.66 13.02
C PRO A 33 -13.96 59.16 13.35
N THR A 34 -14.58 59.91 14.27
CA THR A 34 -15.97 59.83 14.72
C THR A 34 -16.97 60.29 13.65
N THR A 35 -18.15 59.66 13.68
CA THR A 35 -19.32 59.91 12.82
C THR A 35 -19.92 61.31 13.02
N PRO A 36 -20.71 61.81 12.04
CA PRO A 36 -22.14 61.93 12.36
C PRO A 36 -23.06 61.76 11.14
N VAL A 37 -24.03 60.84 11.19
CA VAL A 37 -25.30 61.05 10.48
C VAL A 37 -26.46 60.69 11.41
N ARG A 38 -27.26 61.73 11.61
CA ARG A 38 -28.50 61.87 12.37
C ARG A 38 -29.67 61.41 11.50
N GLY A 39 -30.55 60.58 12.07
CA GLY A 39 -31.94 60.45 11.63
C GLY A 39 -32.31 59.11 11.00
N ALA A 40 -33.35 58.49 11.57
CA ALA A 40 -34.03 57.25 11.18
C ALA A 40 -33.27 55.94 11.47
N GLN A 41 -33.57 55.32 12.63
CA GLN A 41 -33.39 53.88 12.79
C GLN A 41 -34.42 53.14 11.92
N PRO A 42 -34.01 52.20 11.04
CA PRO A 42 -34.95 51.27 10.46
C PRO A 42 -35.41 50.30 11.57
N THR A 43 -36.68 50.38 11.95
CA THR A 43 -37.32 49.42 12.84
C THR A 43 -37.45 48.08 12.13
N THR A 44 -36.52 47.16 12.38
CA THR A 44 -36.72 45.75 12.05
C THR A 44 -37.86 45.18 12.91
N PRO A 45 -38.84 44.47 12.33
CA PRO A 45 -39.89 43.84 13.13
C PRO A 45 -39.27 42.82 14.08
N LYS A 46 -39.61 42.92 15.37
CA LYS A 46 -39.18 41.96 16.39
C LYS A 46 -39.71 40.59 16.03
N THR A 47 -38.82 39.69 15.62
CA THR A 47 -39.14 38.26 15.55
C THR A 47 -39.49 37.77 16.95
N ARG A 48 -40.69 37.19 17.04
CA ARG A 48 -41.18 36.54 18.27
C ARG A 48 -40.21 35.41 18.60
N ILE A 49 -39.46 35.55 19.69
CA ILE A 49 -38.67 34.46 20.27
C ILE A 49 -39.69 33.44 20.78
N ILE A 50 -39.91 32.39 19.99
CA ILE A 50 -40.53 31.16 20.47
C ILE A 50 -39.53 30.56 21.45
N ARG A 51 -39.97 30.29 22.67
CA ARG A 51 -39.15 29.57 23.65
C ARG A 51 -39.02 28.14 23.13
N ASP A 52 -37.90 27.85 22.49
CA ASP A 52 -37.50 26.50 22.11
C ASP A 52 -37.25 25.68 23.37
N THR A 53 -38.24 24.90 23.79
CA THR A 53 -37.99 23.82 24.76
C THR A 53 -37.30 22.61 24.12
N ASP A 54 -37.14 22.56 22.80
CA ASP A 54 -36.48 21.44 22.11
C ASP A 54 -35.50 21.94 21.05
N SER A 55 -34.27 22.21 21.48
CA SER A 55 -33.14 22.42 20.58
C SER A 55 -32.80 21.10 19.86
N PRO A 56 -32.62 21.09 18.52
CA PRO A 56 -32.25 19.89 17.75
C PRO A 56 -30.82 19.38 18.04
N LEU A 57 -30.10 20.01 18.98
CA LEU A 57 -28.83 19.53 19.54
C LEU A 57 -29.03 18.56 20.70
N LYS A 58 -30.24 18.46 21.27
CA LYS A 58 -30.54 17.56 22.40
C LYS A 58 -31.19 16.24 21.97
N THR A 59 -31.70 16.15 20.75
CA THR A 59 -32.20 14.89 20.19
C THR A 59 -31.12 14.28 19.29
N PRO A 60 -30.76 12.99 19.47
CA PRO A 60 -29.87 12.33 18.54
C PRO A 60 -30.52 12.33 17.15
N SER A 61 -29.79 12.77 16.12
CA SER A 61 -30.28 12.69 14.74
C SER A 61 -30.57 11.22 14.39
N LEU A 62 -31.60 10.95 13.59
CA LEU A 62 -31.95 9.59 13.13
C LEU A 62 -30.80 8.85 12.43
N SER A 63 -29.75 9.55 12.01
CA SER A 63 -28.53 9.03 11.40
C SER A 63 -27.31 8.97 12.35
N ALA A 64 -27.47 9.31 13.63
CA ALA A 64 -26.38 9.24 14.61
C ALA A 64 -26.20 7.78 15.06
N SER A 65 -25.16 7.13 14.56
CA SER A 65 -24.69 5.85 15.10
C SER A 65 -24.38 6.02 16.60
N GLN A 66 -24.95 5.17 17.46
CA GLN A 66 -24.64 5.20 18.89
C GLN A 66 -23.12 5.20 19.12
N PRO A 67 -22.60 6.06 20.00
CA PRO A 67 -21.18 6.08 20.31
C PRO A 67 -20.74 4.73 20.89
N PHE A 68 -19.56 4.27 20.45
CA PHE A 68 -19.01 2.98 20.86
C PHE A 68 -18.74 2.94 22.37
N ASP A 69 -19.33 1.98 23.06
CA ASP A 69 -19.15 1.82 24.51
C ASP A 69 -17.81 1.12 24.84
N TRP A 70 -16.80 1.94 25.10
CA TRP A 70 -15.47 1.51 25.50
C TRP A 70 -15.41 0.78 26.84
N VAL A 71 -16.44 0.93 27.68
CA VAL A 71 -16.53 0.25 28.97
C VAL A 71 -17.07 -1.16 28.76
N ALA A 72 -18.15 -1.31 27.99
CA ALA A 72 -18.70 -2.62 27.61
C ALA A 72 -17.69 -3.49 26.85
N ALA A 73 -16.90 -2.88 25.94
CA ALA A 73 -15.83 -3.58 25.22
C ALA A 73 -14.72 -4.09 26.16
N ARG A 74 -14.37 -3.33 27.20
CA ARG A 74 -13.38 -3.72 28.21
C ARG A 74 -13.89 -4.79 29.16
N THR A 75 -15.19 -4.77 29.48
CA THR A 75 -15.82 -5.72 30.40
C THR A 75 -16.39 -6.96 29.71
N GLN A 76 -16.29 -7.06 28.37
CA GLN A 76 -16.94 -8.08 27.54
C GLN A 76 -18.43 -8.24 27.84
N GLN A 77 -19.10 -7.14 28.19
CA GLN A 77 -20.55 -7.13 28.37
C GLN A 77 -21.24 -6.93 27.01
N PRO A 78 -22.29 -7.69 26.69
CA PRO A 78 -23.05 -7.48 25.46
C PRO A 78 -23.78 -6.13 25.52
N LEU A 79 -23.85 -5.43 24.38
CA LEU A 79 -24.60 -4.17 24.24
C LEU A 79 -26.08 -4.40 24.61
N THR A 80 -26.55 -3.73 25.65
CA THR A 80 -27.98 -3.67 25.98
C THR A 80 -28.57 -2.45 25.29
N ALA A 81 -29.25 -2.66 24.16
CA ALA A 81 -30.10 -1.64 23.57
C ALA A 81 -31.36 -1.53 24.44
N ASP A 82 -31.52 -0.39 25.13
CA ASP A 82 -32.69 -0.10 25.95
C ASP A 82 -33.93 0.14 25.07
N LEU A 83 -34.82 -0.86 25.01
CA LEU A 83 -36.25 -0.64 24.82
C LEU A 83 -37.00 -1.48 25.85
N ALA A 84 -37.80 -0.78 26.65
CA ALA A 84 -38.53 -1.28 27.81
C ALA A 84 -39.29 -2.59 27.54
N THR A 85 -38.66 -3.71 27.89
CA THR A 85 -39.28 -5.02 28.09
C THR A 85 -38.56 -5.65 29.27
N PRO A 86 -39.25 -6.30 30.24
CA PRO A 86 -38.58 -6.87 31.41
C PRO A 86 -37.57 -7.92 30.95
N ALA A 87 -36.29 -7.54 31.03
CA ALA A 87 -35.17 -8.32 30.55
C ALA A 87 -35.04 -9.60 31.38
N ARG A 88 -35.53 -10.71 30.82
CA ARG A 88 -35.14 -12.05 31.25
C ARG A 88 -33.62 -12.12 31.16
N THR A 89 -32.96 -12.25 32.31
CA THR A 89 -31.50 -12.37 32.37
C THR A 89 -31.03 -13.43 31.37
N PRO A 90 -30.07 -13.13 30.47
CA PRO A 90 -29.59 -14.13 29.54
C PRO A 90 -29.00 -15.27 30.37
N GLY A 91 -29.64 -16.44 30.33
CA GLY A 91 -29.21 -17.60 31.09
C GLY A 91 -27.73 -17.87 30.81
N LYS A 92 -26.95 -18.14 31.86
CA LYS A 92 -25.52 -18.48 31.74
C LYS A 92 -25.34 -19.50 30.62
N ARG A 93 -24.75 -19.09 29.50
CA ARG A 93 -24.47 -19.96 28.36
C ARG A 93 -23.48 -21.02 28.83
N VAL A 94 -23.97 -22.23 29.10
CA VAL A 94 -23.12 -23.37 29.43
C VAL A 94 -22.36 -23.75 28.17
N VAL A 95 -21.10 -23.35 28.09
CA VAL A 95 -20.21 -23.74 27.01
C VAL A 95 -19.89 -25.23 27.20
N ARG A 96 -20.50 -26.08 26.38
CA ARG A 96 -20.16 -27.51 26.35
C ARG A 96 -18.69 -27.65 25.96
N LYS A 97 -17.91 -28.34 26.79
CA LYS A 97 -16.52 -28.66 26.49
C LYS A 97 -16.49 -29.52 25.21
N LYS A 98 -15.57 -29.22 24.29
CA LYS A 98 -15.34 -30.08 23.13
C LYS A 98 -14.93 -31.48 23.60
N SER A 99 -15.44 -32.52 22.92
CA SER A 99 -14.98 -33.90 23.14
C SER A 99 -13.48 -34.03 22.89
N LEU A 100 -12.81 -34.96 23.57
CA LEU A 100 -11.38 -35.23 23.41
C LEU A 100 -11.01 -35.51 21.95
N TYR A 101 -11.85 -36.27 21.23
CA TYR A 101 -11.65 -36.53 19.80
C TYR A 101 -11.62 -35.22 18.99
N LYS A 102 -12.64 -34.37 19.15
CA LYS A 102 -12.72 -33.07 18.49
C LYS A 102 -11.55 -32.15 18.87
N ARG A 103 -11.04 -32.28 20.11
CA ARG A 103 -9.88 -31.51 20.57
C ARG A 103 -8.60 -31.92 19.86
N ILE A 104 -8.41 -33.21 19.56
CA ILE A 104 -7.23 -33.74 18.86
C ILE A 104 -7.32 -33.40 17.37
N THR A 105 -8.49 -33.57 16.75
CA THR A 105 -8.69 -33.22 15.33
C THR A 105 -8.54 -31.71 15.06
N ASP A 106 -8.82 -30.86 16.04
CA ASP A 106 -8.68 -29.40 15.94
C ASP A 106 -7.24 -28.90 16.20
N ILE A 107 -6.27 -29.76 16.58
CA ILE A 107 -4.88 -29.32 16.86
C ILE A 107 -4.20 -28.72 15.63
N PRO A 108 -4.24 -29.35 14.44
CA PRO A 108 -3.57 -28.80 13.25
C PRO A 108 -4.14 -27.44 12.83
N SER A 109 -5.47 -27.26 12.92
CA SER A 109 -6.12 -25.99 12.58
C SER A 109 -5.83 -24.89 13.61
N ARG A 110 -5.65 -25.27 14.89
CA ARG A 110 -5.22 -24.33 15.92
C ARG A 110 -3.77 -23.90 15.74
N ILE A 111 -2.87 -24.83 15.42
CA ILE A 111 -1.47 -24.53 15.11
C ILE A 111 -1.39 -23.65 13.86
N SER A 112 -2.13 -23.96 12.80
CA SER A 112 -2.13 -23.13 11.59
C SER A 112 -2.66 -21.72 11.86
N PHE A 113 -3.71 -21.59 12.68
CA PHE A 113 -4.20 -20.30 13.12
C PHE A 113 -3.16 -19.54 13.96
N GLU A 114 -2.54 -20.18 14.94
CA GLU A 114 -1.51 -19.57 15.78
C GLU A 114 -0.27 -19.15 14.96
N ILE A 115 0.15 -19.96 13.98
CA ILE A 115 1.20 -19.60 13.02
C ILE A 115 0.78 -18.41 12.15
N SER A 116 -0.46 -18.36 11.68
CA SER A 116 -0.97 -17.24 10.88
C SER A 116 -1.07 -15.94 11.69
N GLN A 117 -1.28 -16.04 13.00
CA GLN A 117 -1.29 -14.89 13.91
C GLN A 117 0.10 -14.47 14.37
N PHE A 118 1.10 -15.35 14.26
CA PHE A 118 2.46 -15.10 14.74
C PHE A 118 3.11 -13.83 14.16
N PRO A 119 3.02 -13.52 12.84
CA PRO A 119 3.55 -12.28 12.29
C PRO A 119 2.95 -11.01 12.90
N ASN A 120 1.72 -11.08 13.40
CA ASN A 120 1.01 -9.95 14.00
C ASN A 120 1.27 -9.84 15.51
N ASN A 121 1.72 -10.92 16.16
CA ASN A 121 1.92 -11.00 17.61
C ASN A 121 3.37 -10.74 18.04
N VAL A 122 4.32 -10.78 17.10
CA VAL A 122 5.74 -10.46 17.36
C VAL A 122 6.05 -9.08 16.81
N PRO A 123 6.66 -8.18 17.59
CA PRO A 123 7.17 -6.92 17.05
C PRO A 123 8.33 -7.24 16.10
N LEU A 124 8.02 -7.41 14.81
CA LEU A 124 9.02 -7.60 13.79
C LEU A 124 9.93 -6.36 13.74
N PRO A 125 11.25 -6.53 13.51
CA PRO A 125 12.13 -5.39 13.33
C PRO A 125 11.63 -4.54 12.17
N THR A 126 11.95 -3.24 12.22
CA THR A 126 11.62 -2.35 11.10
C THR A 126 12.17 -2.91 9.78
N PRO A 127 11.48 -2.73 8.65
CA PRO A 127 11.93 -3.25 7.35
C PRO A 127 13.37 -2.87 6.99
N GLN A 128 13.86 -1.73 7.48
CA GLN A 128 15.23 -1.26 7.29
C GLN A 128 16.23 -2.05 8.15
N ASN A 129 15.87 -2.36 9.39
CA ASN A 129 16.70 -3.17 10.28
C ASN A 129 16.75 -4.62 9.79
N SER A 130 15.62 -5.18 9.33
CA SER A 130 15.63 -6.52 8.73
C SER A 130 16.48 -6.56 7.47
N ALA A 131 16.41 -5.54 6.60
CA ALA A 131 17.27 -5.45 5.43
C ALA A 131 18.77 -5.42 5.79
N ARG A 132 19.16 -4.70 6.84
CA ARG A 132 20.56 -4.67 7.34
C ARG A 132 21.01 -6.02 7.88
N VAL A 133 20.17 -6.67 8.69
CA VAL A 133 20.48 -7.99 9.25
C VAL A 133 20.60 -9.03 8.14
N ILE A 134 19.63 -9.09 7.23
CA ILE A 134 19.59 -10.05 6.12
C ILE A 134 20.74 -9.77 5.15
N GLY A 135 20.91 -8.53 4.69
CA GLY A 135 21.99 -8.16 3.76
C GLY A 135 23.38 -8.37 4.37
N GLY A 136 23.57 -8.02 5.64
CA GLY A 136 24.80 -8.30 6.38
C GLY A 136 25.06 -9.81 6.53
N ALA A 137 24.03 -10.60 6.82
CA ALA A 137 24.13 -12.05 6.87
C ALA A 137 24.49 -12.66 5.50
N LEU A 138 23.95 -12.13 4.40
CA LEU A 138 24.32 -12.56 3.04
C LEU A 138 25.78 -12.22 2.71
N HIS A 139 26.26 -11.02 3.06
CA HIS A 139 27.69 -10.68 2.95
C HIS A 139 28.56 -11.62 3.78
N PHE A 140 28.18 -11.88 5.02
CA PHE A 140 28.93 -12.77 5.91
C PHE A 140 28.95 -14.21 5.38
N LEU A 141 27.83 -14.73 4.91
CA LEU A 141 27.73 -16.05 4.31
C LEU A 141 28.64 -16.17 3.07
N HIS A 142 28.62 -15.16 2.19
CA HIS A 142 29.47 -15.13 1.01
C HIS A 142 30.97 -15.01 1.39
N LEU A 143 31.30 -14.23 2.43
CA LEU A 143 32.66 -14.20 2.98
C LEU A 143 33.10 -15.58 3.49
N CYS A 144 32.26 -16.30 4.24
CA CYS A 144 32.57 -17.65 4.72
C CYS A 144 32.82 -18.62 3.56
N VAL A 145 32.00 -18.54 2.49
CA VAL A 145 32.21 -19.27 1.24
C VAL A 145 33.57 -18.95 0.64
N ARG A 146 33.92 -17.66 0.51
CA ARG A 146 35.21 -17.23 -0.07
C ARG A 146 36.41 -17.69 0.75
N VAL A 147 36.35 -17.55 2.07
CA VAL A 147 37.41 -18.02 2.96
C VAL A 147 37.57 -19.54 2.84
N SER A 148 36.47 -20.29 2.73
CA SER A 148 36.53 -21.74 2.52
C SER A 148 37.12 -22.12 1.16
N GLN A 149 36.82 -21.36 0.09
CA GLN A 149 37.38 -21.59 -1.24
C GLN A 149 38.87 -21.29 -1.30
N ILE A 150 39.30 -20.17 -0.72
CA ILE A 150 40.72 -19.77 -0.69
C ILE A 150 41.56 -20.79 0.09
N ARG A 151 41.05 -21.30 1.21
CA ARG A 151 41.73 -22.33 2.02
C ARG A 151 41.82 -23.70 1.32
N ARG A 152 41.03 -23.91 0.27
CA ARG A 152 41.00 -25.15 -0.51
C ARG A 152 41.87 -25.10 -1.74
N VAL A 153 42.36 -23.93 -2.14
CA VAL A 153 43.39 -23.83 -3.19
C VAL A 153 44.63 -24.50 -2.61
N PRO A 154 45.03 -25.70 -3.09
CA PRO A 154 46.20 -26.38 -2.58
C PRO A 154 47.44 -25.55 -2.94
N ASP A 155 48.47 -25.60 -2.10
CA ASP A 155 49.78 -24.98 -2.42
C ASP A 155 50.46 -25.65 -3.64
N SER A 156 49.80 -26.57 -4.35
CA SER A 156 50.28 -27.21 -5.59
C SER A 156 50.52 -26.22 -6.73
N ASP A 157 49.91 -25.02 -6.69
CA ASP A 157 50.25 -23.91 -7.59
C ASP A 157 51.69 -23.36 -7.36
N LEU A 158 52.41 -23.82 -6.32
CA LEU A 158 53.81 -23.46 -6.02
C LEU A 158 54.84 -24.53 -6.43
N GLY A 159 54.46 -25.73 -6.85
CA GLY A 159 55.44 -26.79 -7.15
C GLY A 159 54.92 -27.96 -7.98
N TRP A 160 55.70 -28.34 -9.00
CA TRP A 160 55.45 -29.47 -9.92
C TRP A 160 55.38 -30.86 -9.25
N GLU A 161 55.56 -30.96 -7.94
CA GLU A 161 55.73 -32.21 -7.19
C GLU A 161 54.39 -32.82 -6.72
N ASP A 162 53.31 -32.05 -6.66
CA ASP A 162 52.03 -32.48 -6.04
C ASP A 162 50.96 -32.97 -7.04
N MET A 163 51.27 -32.97 -8.35
CA MET A 163 50.33 -33.33 -9.43
C MET A 163 49.89 -34.81 -9.41
N TYR A 164 50.52 -35.65 -8.59
CA TYR A 164 50.20 -37.09 -8.47
C TYR A 164 49.19 -37.42 -7.36
N HIS A 165 48.88 -36.47 -6.45
CA HIS A 165 47.96 -36.68 -5.32
C HIS A 165 46.67 -35.84 -5.36
N GLU A 166 46.43 -35.07 -6.43
CA GLU A 166 45.28 -34.14 -6.54
C GLU A 166 43.90 -34.81 -6.38
N ASN A 167 43.78 -36.11 -6.67
CA ASN A 167 42.49 -36.81 -6.66
C ASN A 167 42.18 -37.54 -5.34
N GLU A 168 43.09 -37.58 -4.38
CA GLU A 168 42.96 -38.45 -3.20
C GLU A 168 42.19 -37.82 -2.02
N SER A 169 41.94 -36.51 -2.04
CA SER A 169 41.36 -35.79 -0.89
C SER A 169 40.18 -34.86 -1.19
N GLU A 170 39.62 -34.89 -2.40
CA GLU A 170 38.48 -34.02 -2.72
C GLU A 170 37.19 -34.54 -2.04
N PRO A 171 36.56 -33.76 -1.14
CA PRO A 171 35.35 -34.20 -0.47
C PRO A 171 34.22 -34.40 -1.49
N TRP A 172 33.49 -35.50 -1.37
CA TRP A 172 32.35 -35.84 -2.25
C TRP A 172 31.24 -34.76 -2.29
N PHE A 173 31.25 -33.81 -1.35
CA PHE A 173 30.32 -32.69 -1.31
C PHE A 173 31.04 -31.37 -0.99
N ASP A 174 30.96 -30.43 -1.94
CA ASP A 174 31.32 -29.04 -1.73
C ASP A 174 30.08 -28.21 -1.39
N TRP A 175 30.01 -27.72 -0.14
CA TRP A 175 28.93 -26.83 0.31
C TRP A 175 29.05 -25.40 -0.24
N THR A 176 30.22 -24.99 -0.74
CA THR A 176 30.49 -23.61 -1.17
C THR A 176 29.81 -23.29 -2.50
N THR A 177 29.79 -24.24 -3.43
CA THR A 177 29.10 -24.13 -4.73
C THR A 177 27.59 -23.90 -4.60
N PRO A 178 26.80 -24.76 -3.92
CA PRO A 178 25.35 -24.55 -3.77
C PRO A 178 25.03 -23.30 -2.94
N THR A 179 25.89 -22.94 -1.97
CA THR A 179 25.70 -21.73 -1.17
C THR A 179 25.94 -20.46 -2.00
N SER A 180 26.96 -20.45 -2.86
CA SER A 180 27.20 -19.36 -3.82
C SER A 180 26.00 -19.18 -4.75
N PHE A 181 25.49 -20.28 -5.31
CA PHE A 181 24.31 -20.27 -6.17
C PHE A 181 23.07 -19.74 -5.42
N LEU A 182 22.85 -20.17 -4.17
CA LEU A 182 21.74 -19.72 -3.34
C LEU A 182 21.81 -18.21 -3.10
N VAL A 183 22.96 -17.68 -2.72
CA VAL A 183 23.12 -16.25 -2.42
C VAL A 183 22.93 -15.38 -3.66
N VAL A 184 23.48 -15.80 -4.81
CA VAL A 184 23.26 -15.14 -6.11
C VAL A 184 21.78 -15.18 -6.47
N THR A 185 21.12 -16.33 -6.31
CA THR A 185 19.70 -16.50 -6.60
C THR A 185 18.84 -15.60 -5.72
N VAL A 186 19.12 -15.51 -4.41
CA VAL A 186 18.41 -14.61 -3.49
C VAL A 186 18.56 -13.15 -3.92
N ALA A 187 19.76 -12.72 -4.32
CA ALA A 187 19.98 -11.36 -4.80
C ALA A 187 19.22 -11.06 -6.10
N ILE A 188 19.21 -12.00 -7.05
CA ILE A 188 18.46 -11.89 -8.31
C ILE A 188 16.96 -11.85 -8.04
N LEU A 189 16.44 -12.74 -7.21
CA LEU A 189 15.02 -12.78 -6.86
C LEU A 189 14.58 -11.50 -6.16
N ASN A 190 15.37 -10.97 -5.22
CA ASN A 190 15.07 -9.69 -4.58
C ASN A 190 15.03 -8.54 -5.59
N THR A 191 15.97 -8.53 -6.55
CA THR A 191 16.04 -7.50 -7.60
C THR A 191 14.85 -7.60 -8.54
N LEU A 192 14.51 -8.80 -9.00
CA LEU A 192 13.34 -9.03 -9.83
C LEU A 192 12.07 -8.61 -9.08
N TYR A 193 11.90 -9.05 -7.83
CA TYR A 193 10.76 -8.69 -7.01
C TYR A 193 10.64 -7.17 -6.84
N LEU A 194 11.76 -6.48 -6.55
CA LEU A 194 11.79 -5.03 -6.42
C LEU A 194 11.27 -4.34 -7.69
N PHE A 195 11.75 -4.72 -8.87
CA PHE A 195 11.38 -4.07 -10.13
C PHE A 195 10.02 -4.49 -10.68
N THR A 196 9.52 -5.67 -10.31
CA THR A 196 8.19 -6.14 -10.73
C THR A 196 7.09 -5.75 -9.75
N ARG A 197 7.42 -5.16 -8.59
CA ARG A 197 6.44 -4.74 -7.60
C ARG A 197 5.78 -3.43 -8.01
N THR A 198 4.62 -3.55 -8.60
CA THR A 198 3.79 -2.43 -9.04
C THR A 198 2.42 -2.46 -8.37
N ARG A 199 1.75 -1.31 -8.32
CA ARG A 199 0.36 -1.16 -7.90
C ARG A 199 -0.43 -0.50 -9.02
N THR A 200 -1.61 -1.02 -9.28
CA THR A 200 -2.54 -0.45 -10.26
C THR A 200 -3.48 0.52 -9.58
N TYR A 201 -3.56 1.74 -10.12
CA TYR A 201 -4.49 2.78 -9.71
C TYR A 201 -5.51 2.98 -10.83
N GLN A 202 -6.79 3.10 -10.47
CA GLN A 202 -7.85 3.39 -11.41
C GLN A 202 -8.18 4.88 -11.34
N LEU A 203 -8.14 5.55 -12.48
CA LEU A 203 -8.49 6.97 -12.61
C LEU A 203 -9.91 7.01 -13.16
N SER A 204 -10.85 7.39 -12.31
CA SER A 204 -12.28 7.25 -12.61
C SER A 204 -12.84 8.42 -13.42
N LEU A 205 -12.23 9.60 -13.28
CA LEU A 205 -12.71 10.86 -13.86
C LEU A 205 -11.85 11.34 -15.04
N ALA A 206 -10.60 10.90 -15.13
CA ALA A 206 -9.70 11.17 -16.25
C ALA A 206 -10.26 10.66 -17.60
N SER A 207 -10.68 11.58 -18.46
CA SER A 207 -11.11 11.31 -19.83
C SER A 207 -9.95 11.37 -20.83
N GLU A 208 -8.96 12.22 -20.57
CA GLU A 208 -7.76 12.36 -21.40
C GLU A 208 -6.67 11.36 -21.00
N PRO A 209 -5.89 10.84 -21.98
CA PRO A 209 -4.80 9.92 -21.67
C PRO A 209 -3.71 10.63 -20.86
N VAL A 210 -3.61 10.25 -19.58
CA VAL A 210 -2.45 10.55 -18.73
C VAL A 210 -1.12 10.33 -19.45
N SER A 211 -0.22 11.30 -19.30
CA SER A 211 1.08 11.39 -19.96
C SER A 211 2.17 10.46 -19.39
N SER A 212 1.82 9.22 -18.99
CA SER A 212 2.77 8.23 -18.50
C SER A 212 2.80 6.98 -19.40
N PRO A 213 3.98 6.37 -19.61
CA PRO A 213 4.10 5.14 -20.38
C PRO A 213 3.47 3.92 -19.69
N HIS A 214 3.13 4.05 -18.40
CA HIS A 214 2.49 3.03 -17.58
C HIS A 214 0.98 3.19 -17.48
N ALA A 215 0.42 4.19 -18.18
CA ALA A 215 -1.02 4.35 -18.32
C ALA A 215 -1.56 3.45 -19.43
N SER A 216 -2.67 2.78 -19.16
CA SER A 216 -3.39 1.97 -20.14
C SER A 216 -4.89 2.09 -19.93
N PHE A 217 -5.66 2.01 -21.01
CA PHE A 217 -7.12 1.94 -20.90
C PHE A 217 -7.55 0.48 -20.80
N VAL A 218 -8.31 0.17 -19.75
CA VAL A 218 -8.83 -1.17 -19.51
C VAL A 218 -10.34 -1.09 -19.48
N LYS A 219 -11.01 -2.06 -20.11
CA LYS A 219 -12.47 -2.17 -20.03
C LYS A 219 -12.86 -2.41 -18.58
N ARG A 220 -13.80 -1.62 -18.06
CA ARG A 220 -14.37 -1.81 -16.73
C ARG A 220 -14.92 -3.23 -16.66
N PRO A 221 -14.49 -4.06 -15.69
CA PRO A 221 -15.07 -5.37 -15.51
C PRO A 221 -16.59 -5.24 -15.31
N PRO A 222 -17.42 -6.01 -16.05
CA PRO A 222 -18.86 -6.05 -15.81
C PRO A 222 -19.06 -6.62 -14.39
N GLY A 223 -19.53 -5.78 -13.47
CA GLY A 223 -19.68 -6.12 -12.05
C GLY A 223 -19.35 -4.97 -11.08
N PHE A 224 -18.67 -3.90 -11.53
CA PHE A 224 -18.45 -2.71 -10.68
C PHE A 224 -19.55 -1.64 -10.83
N VAL A 225 -20.44 -1.77 -11.82
CA VAL A 225 -21.75 -1.13 -11.74
C VAL A 225 -22.55 -1.99 -10.77
N ARG A 226 -22.77 -1.49 -9.56
CA ARG A 226 -23.76 -2.06 -8.66
C ARG A 226 -25.13 -1.81 -9.30
N ASP A 227 -25.56 -2.71 -10.17
CA ASP A 227 -26.95 -2.76 -10.59
C ASP A 227 -27.78 -2.94 -9.31
N PRO A 228 -28.70 -2.00 -8.99
CA PRO A 228 -29.54 -2.12 -7.80
C PRO A 228 -30.44 -3.37 -7.84
N ASP A 229 -30.64 -3.96 -9.02
CA ASP A 229 -31.56 -5.07 -9.27
C ASP A 229 -30.87 -6.42 -9.58
N ALA A 230 -29.53 -6.49 -9.56
CA ALA A 230 -28.83 -7.74 -9.85
C ALA A 230 -28.82 -8.66 -8.61
N PRO A 231 -29.23 -9.93 -8.73
CA PRO A 231 -29.11 -10.88 -7.64
C PRO A 231 -27.64 -11.05 -7.28
N ALA A 232 -27.33 -10.96 -5.99
CA ALA A 232 -25.99 -11.13 -5.44
C ALA A 232 -25.45 -12.52 -5.83
N SER A 233 -24.72 -12.59 -6.94
CA SER A 233 -23.94 -13.77 -7.30
C SER A 233 -22.65 -13.74 -6.48
N ASP A 234 -22.58 -14.72 -5.59
CA ASP A 234 -21.47 -15.10 -4.73
C ASP A 234 -20.09 -15.13 -5.43
N ASP A 235 -19.06 -14.95 -4.59
CA ASP A 235 -17.71 -15.47 -4.73
C ASP A 235 -16.76 -14.86 -5.77
N HIS A 236 -16.44 -13.58 -5.62
CA HIS A 236 -15.07 -13.15 -5.92
C HIS A 236 -14.55 -12.13 -4.90
N ASP A 237 -13.94 -12.62 -3.82
CA ASP A 237 -13.20 -11.78 -2.88
C ASP A 237 -11.98 -11.16 -3.59
N PRO A 238 -11.95 -9.84 -3.84
CA PRO A 238 -10.81 -9.16 -4.50
C PRO A 238 -9.57 -9.12 -3.60
N PHE A 239 -9.70 -9.57 -2.35
CA PHE A 239 -8.70 -9.48 -1.28
C PHE A 239 -8.12 -10.84 -0.87
N ALA A 240 -8.46 -11.93 -1.57
CA ALA A 240 -7.83 -13.22 -1.32
C ALA A 240 -6.31 -13.11 -1.62
N SER A 241 -5.50 -13.10 -0.56
CA SER A 241 -4.04 -13.03 -0.69
C SER A 241 -3.55 -14.21 -1.55
N PRO A 242 -2.87 -13.99 -2.69
CA PRO A 242 -2.41 -15.08 -3.53
C PRO A 242 -1.50 -16.00 -2.71
N SER A 243 -1.83 -17.30 -2.73
CA SER A 243 -0.98 -18.35 -2.13
C SER A 243 0.45 -18.21 -2.63
N PHE A 244 1.44 -18.52 -1.78
CA PHE A 244 2.86 -18.42 -2.13
C PHE A 244 3.19 -19.17 -3.44
N SER A 245 2.50 -20.28 -3.73
CA SER A 245 2.64 -21.01 -4.99
C SER A 245 2.08 -20.26 -6.21
N SER A 246 0.99 -19.50 -6.07
CA SER A 246 0.45 -18.68 -7.17
C SER A 246 1.30 -17.43 -7.40
N LEU A 247 1.94 -16.91 -6.34
CA LEU A 247 2.92 -15.84 -6.43
C LEU A 247 4.20 -16.31 -7.14
N ALA A 248 4.73 -17.48 -6.78
CA ALA A 248 5.86 -18.09 -7.48
C ALA A 248 5.55 -18.43 -8.95
N TRP A 249 4.35 -18.97 -9.24
CA TRP A 249 3.94 -19.32 -10.60
C TRP A 249 3.67 -18.11 -11.49
N SER A 250 3.10 -17.04 -10.92
CA SER A 250 2.92 -15.77 -11.64
C SER A 250 4.27 -15.07 -11.90
N PHE A 251 5.20 -15.13 -10.95
CA PHE A 251 6.58 -14.68 -11.15
C PHE A 251 7.28 -15.46 -12.25
N PHE A 252 7.29 -16.79 -12.17
CA PHE A 252 7.90 -17.65 -13.18
C PHE A 252 7.27 -17.44 -14.56
N GLY A 253 5.94 -17.35 -14.61
CA GLY A 253 5.20 -17.07 -15.85
C GLY A 253 5.47 -15.67 -16.40
N SER A 254 5.69 -14.66 -15.56
CA SER A 254 6.04 -13.30 -15.98
C SER A 254 7.47 -13.26 -16.54
N VAL A 255 8.43 -13.89 -15.86
CA VAL A 255 9.82 -14.02 -16.32
C VAL A 255 9.89 -14.76 -17.66
N LEU A 256 9.16 -15.87 -17.80
CA LEU A 256 9.11 -16.62 -19.06
C LEU A 256 8.46 -15.82 -20.18
N ARG A 257 7.39 -15.05 -19.90
CA ARG A 257 6.77 -14.14 -20.88
C ARG A 257 7.69 -13.00 -21.28
N ALA A 258 8.46 -12.44 -20.33
CA ALA A 258 9.43 -11.39 -20.61
C ALA A 258 10.58 -11.92 -21.47
N LEU A 259 11.14 -13.08 -21.13
CA LEU A 259 12.15 -13.78 -21.92
C LEU A 259 11.62 -14.12 -23.32
N TRP A 260 10.39 -14.60 -23.42
CA TRP A 260 9.75 -14.89 -24.71
C TRP A 260 9.54 -13.61 -25.53
N ARG A 261 9.05 -12.52 -24.93
CA ARG A 261 8.90 -11.23 -25.60
C ARG A 261 10.24 -10.68 -26.07
N PHE A 262 11.29 -10.81 -25.26
CA PHE A 262 12.64 -10.40 -25.62
C PHE A 262 13.20 -11.24 -26.77
N LEU A 263 13.05 -12.57 -26.70
CA LEU A 263 13.41 -13.48 -27.78
C LEU A 263 12.68 -13.13 -29.08
N VAL A 264 11.35 -12.96 -29.01
CA VAL A 264 10.53 -12.61 -30.17
C VAL A 264 10.88 -11.23 -30.71
N ALA A 265 11.16 -10.24 -29.86
CA ALA A 265 11.59 -8.91 -30.28
C ALA A 265 12.98 -8.97 -30.94
N SER A 266 13.91 -9.75 -30.39
CA SER A 266 15.25 -9.98 -30.95
C SER A 266 15.18 -10.68 -32.31
N VAL A 267 14.37 -11.73 -32.43
CA VAL A 267 14.14 -12.43 -33.71
C VAL A 267 13.45 -11.51 -34.72
N ARG A 268 12.45 -10.74 -34.32
CA ARG A 268 11.79 -9.76 -35.21
C ARG A 268 12.74 -8.65 -35.65
N PHE A 269 13.60 -8.17 -34.76
CA PHE A 269 14.63 -7.21 -35.07
C PHE A 269 15.64 -7.78 -36.08
N LEU A 270 16.15 -9.00 -35.84
CA LEU A 270 17.06 -9.70 -36.75
C LEU A 270 16.45 -9.97 -38.13
N LEU A 271 15.14 -10.25 -38.18
CA LEU A 271 14.40 -10.51 -39.42
C LEU A 271 13.75 -9.24 -40.02
N ASN A 272 14.03 -8.06 -39.47
CA ASN A 272 13.45 -6.77 -39.88
C ASN A 272 11.90 -6.78 -40.01
N LEU A 273 11.22 -7.52 -39.12
CA LEU A 273 9.77 -7.65 -39.09
C LEU A 273 9.14 -6.44 -38.37
N SER A 274 8.16 -5.82 -39.00
CA SER A 274 7.43 -4.69 -38.42
C SER A 274 6.70 -5.08 -37.12
N PRO A 275 6.62 -4.17 -36.13
CA PRO A 275 5.87 -4.44 -34.90
C PRO A 275 4.37 -4.66 -35.19
N PRO A 276 3.68 -5.49 -34.39
CA PRO A 276 2.25 -5.75 -34.57
C PRO A 276 1.46 -4.44 -34.52
N ARG A 277 0.63 -4.19 -35.53
CA ARG A 277 -0.28 -3.03 -35.54
C ARG A 277 -1.34 -3.25 -34.46
N THR A 278 -1.39 -2.37 -33.47
CA THR A 278 -2.47 -2.33 -32.49
C THR A 278 -3.75 -1.84 -33.18
N ARG A 279 -4.87 -2.55 -32.97
CA ARG A 279 -6.18 -2.15 -33.51
C ARG A 279 -6.56 -0.77 -32.92
N PRO A 280 -7.00 0.19 -33.74
CA PRO A 280 -7.49 1.46 -33.22
C PRO A 280 -8.74 1.22 -32.35
N SER A 281 -8.82 1.94 -31.24
CA SER A 281 -9.94 1.92 -30.30
C SER A 281 -11.22 2.39 -31.00
N GLN A 282 -12.30 1.63 -30.88
CA GLN A 282 -13.61 2.01 -31.44
C GLN A 282 -14.32 3.04 -30.55
N PRO A 283 -15.12 3.98 -31.08
CA PRO A 283 -15.75 5.05 -30.30
C PRO A 283 -16.67 4.57 -29.17
N TRP A 284 -17.47 3.53 -29.42
CA TRP A 284 -18.44 2.99 -28.44
C TRP A 284 -17.79 2.23 -27.28
N GLU A 285 -16.50 1.88 -27.39
CA GLU A 285 -15.75 1.31 -26.26
C GLU A 285 -15.25 2.41 -25.31
N ALA A 286 -15.41 3.70 -25.62
CA ALA A 286 -14.91 4.79 -24.78
C ALA A 286 -15.64 4.87 -23.42
N ASP A 287 -16.97 4.69 -23.39
CA ASP A 287 -17.78 4.77 -22.17
C ASP A 287 -17.51 3.64 -21.17
N GLU A 288 -17.03 2.49 -21.65
CA GLU A 288 -16.68 1.35 -20.79
C GLU A 288 -15.21 1.33 -20.35
N ARG A 289 -14.36 2.22 -20.87
CA ARG A 289 -12.92 2.20 -20.59
C ARG A 289 -12.59 3.08 -19.40
N VAL A 290 -12.00 2.47 -18.36
CA VAL A 290 -11.40 3.20 -17.24
C VAL A 290 -9.91 3.24 -17.44
N GLN A 291 -9.30 4.40 -17.21
CA GLN A 291 -7.86 4.52 -17.28
C GLN A 291 -7.22 3.87 -16.05
N MET A 292 -6.25 2.99 -16.29
CA MET A 292 -5.46 2.33 -15.25
C MET A 292 -4.01 2.81 -15.35
N LEU A 293 -3.44 3.19 -14.22
CA LEU A 293 -2.06 3.60 -14.08
C LEU A 293 -1.31 2.60 -13.21
N GLU A 294 -0.32 1.91 -13.78
CA GLU A 294 0.55 1.00 -13.05
C GLU A 294 1.76 1.76 -12.48
N VAL A 295 1.82 1.90 -11.16
CA VAL A 295 2.88 2.65 -10.48
C VAL A 295 3.82 1.70 -9.75
N TRP A 296 5.12 1.90 -9.95
CA TRP A 296 6.15 1.17 -9.23
C TRP A 296 6.10 1.49 -7.73
N THR A 297 5.94 0.48 -6.87
CA THR A 297 5.89 0.70 -5.41
C THR A 297 6.93 -0.16 -4.70
N PRO A 298 8.18 0.30 -4.60
CA PRO A 298 9.23 -0.48 -3.96
C PRO A 298 8.93 -0.69 -2.47
N GLY A 299 9.08 -1.92 -1.99
CA GLY A 299 9.00 -2.21 -0.57
C GLY A 299 10.21 -1.64 0.19
N PRO A 300 10.04 -1.14 1.43
CA PRO A 300 11.18 -0.61 2.21
C PRO A 300 12.23 -1.68 2.51
N LEU A 301 11.81 -2.93 2.68
CA LEU A 301 12.73 -4.07 2.87
C LEU A 301 13.50 -4.38 1.59
N GLU A 302 12.81 -4.60 0.46
CA GLU A 302 13.43 -4.99 -0.82
C GLU A 302 14.43 -3.95 -1.31
N MET A 303 14.06 -2.68 -1.17
CA MET A 303 14.89 -1.54 -1.53
C MET A 303 16.12 -1.45 -0.63
N GLY A 304 15.95 -1.64 0.68
CA GLY A 304 17.07 -1.71 1.61
C GLY A 304 17.98 -2.91 1.35
N LEU A 305 17.40 -4.07 1.04
CA LEU A 305 18.14 -5.29 0.74
C LEU A 305 18.88 -5.16 -0.60
N PHE A 306 18.28 -4.54 -1.61
CA PHE A 306 18.95 -4.25 -2.88
C PHE A 306 20.11 -3.27 -2.69
N ALA A 307 19.95 -2.25 -1.84
CA ALA A 307 21.01 -1.30 -1.55
C ALA A 307 22.21 -1.93 -0.82
N ILE A 308 21.94 -2.86 0.12
CA ILE A 308 22.99 -3.52 0.91
C ILE A 308 23.58 -4.71 0.16
N TYR A 309 22.75 -5.55 -0.46
CA TYR A 309 23.14 -6.78 -1.13
C TYR A 309 22.44 -6.92 -2.50
N SER A 310 22.94 -6.18 -3.49
CA SER A 310 22.50 -6.31 -4.88
C SER A 310 23.19 -7.50 -5.60
N PRO A 311 22.69 -7.95 -6.77
CA PRO A 311 23.34 -8.99 -7.58
C PRO A 311 24.80 -8.64 -7.93
N VAL A 312 25.10 -7.35 -8.06
CA VAL A 312 26.48 -6.87 -8.25
C VAL A 312 27.37 -7.22 -7.07
N HIS A 313 26.89 -7.10 -5.83
CA HIS A 313 27.68 -7.45 -4.64
C HIS A 313 28.00 -8.94 -4.62
N ALA A 314 27.04 -9.79 -5.04
CA ALA A 314 27.28 -11.22 -5.18
C ALA A 314 28.33 -11.53 -6.26
N LEU A 315 28.28 -10.85 -7.41
CA LEU A 315 29.31 -10.97 -8.45
C LEU A 315 30.67 -10.44 -8.01
N LEU A 316 30.70 -9.34 -7.25
CA LEU A 316 31.92 -8.74 -6.70
C LEU A 316 32.67 -9.71 -5.80
N TRP A 317 31.97 -10.46 -4.94
CA TRP A 317 32.60 -11.51 -4.12
C TRP A 317 33.24 -12.62 -4.95
N MET A 318 32.66 -12.94 -6.12
CA MET A 318 33.25 -13.89 -7.07
C MET A 318 34.42 -13.26 -7.87
N ALA A 319 34.47 -11.93 -7.97
CA ALA A 319 35.51 -11.18 -8.66
C ALA A 319 36.82 -11.06 -7.87
N THR A 320 36.83 -11.34 -6.57
CA THR A 320 37.97 -11.09 -5.66
C THR A 320 39.17 -12.03 -5.85
N THR A 321 39.32 -12.68 -7.01
CA THR A 321 40.49 -13.51 -7.35
C THR A 321 41.46 -12.70 -8.21
N SER A 322 42.77 -12.95 -8.08
CA SER A 322 43.87 -12.19 -8.70
C SER A 322 43.87 -12.16 -10.25
N ALA A 323 43.12 -13.03 -10.93
CA ALA A 323 43.13 -13.18 -12.39
C ALA A 323 41.79 -12.90 -13.11
N ASN A 324 40.79 -12.30 -12.44
CA ASN A 324 39.40 -12.23 -12.95
C ASN A 324 39.00 -10.90 -13.63
N TRP A 325 39.88 -10.30 -14.44
CA TRP A 325 39.62 -8.99 -15.07
C TRP A 325 38.37 -8.98 -15.99
N ILE A 326 38.06 -10.10 -16.66
CA ILE A 326 36.85 -10.24 -17.49
C ILE A 326 35.60 -10.08 -16.61
N LEU A 327 35.57 -10.73 -15.45
CA LEU A 327 34.45 -10.65 -14.51
C LEU A 327 34.31 -9.23 -13.95
N THR A 328 35.43 -8.52 -13.71
CA THR A 328 35.41 -7.10 -13.31
C THR A 328 34.75 -6.22 -14.38
N LEU A 329 35.03 -6.43 -15.67
CA LEU A 329 34.36 -5.69 -16.75
C LEU A 329 32.85 -5.94 -16.76
N PHE A 330 32.41 -7.20 -16.59
CA PHE A 330 30.99 -7.52 -16.46
C PHE A 330 30.36 -6.84 -15.24
N VAL A 331 31.04 -6.85 -14.10
CA VAL A 331 30.57 -6.16 -12.89
C VAL A 331 30.39 -4.66 -13.15
N MET A 332 31.36 -4.00 -13.79
CA MET A 332 31.26 -2.57 -14.12
C MET A 332 30.07 -2.28 -15.03
N PHE A 333 29.87 -3.12 -16.05
CA PHE A 333 28.70 -3.02 -16.92
C PHE A 333 27.38 -3.18 -16.14
N ILE A 334 27.27 -4.20 -15.30
CA ILE A 334 26.06 -4.48 -14.51
C ILE A 334 25.82 -3.37 -13.48
N VAL A 335 26.87 -2.77 -12.90
CA VAL A 335 26.75 -1.57 -12.05
C VAL A 335 26.12 -0.41 -12.82
N GLY A 336 26.54 -0.18 -14.06
CA GLY A 336 25.95 0.82 -14.94
C GLY A 336 24.47 0.55 -15.22
N VAL A 337 24.13 -0.69 -15.58
CA VAL A 337 22.74 -1.10 -15.86
C VAL A 337 21.87 -0.99 -14.61
N GLN A 338 22.30 -1.51 -13.47
CA GLN A 338 21.51 -1.48 -12.22
C GLN A 338 21.24 -0.03 -11.77
N SER A 339 22.24 0.85 -11.86
CA SER A 339 22.10 2.24 -11.44
C SER A 339 21.15 2.98 -12.36
N ARG A 340 21.30 2.80 -13.68
CA ARG A 340 20.42 3.43 -14.67
C ARG A 340 18.99 2.94 -14.59
N ALA A 341 18.77 1.65 -14.35
CA ALA A 341 17.45 1.07 -14.13
C ALA A 341 16.78 1.69 -12.90
N LEU A 342 17.51 1.80 -11.79
CA LEU A 342 17.01 2.41 -10.55
C LEU A 342 16.66 3.89 -10.73
N THR A 343 17.53 4.67 -11.40
CA THR A 343 17.25 6.10 -11.68
C THR A 343 16.00 6.25 -12.53
N ARG A 344 15.87 5.47 -13.62
CA ARG A 344 14.70 5.52 -14.51
C ARG A 344 13.41 5.15 -13.79
N SER A 345 13.43 4.12 -12.93
CA SER A 345 12.25 3.72 -12.17
C SER A 345 11.85 4.76 -11.14
N TYR A 346 12.80 5.43 -10.48
CA TYR A 346 12.50 6.55 -9.57
C TYR A 346 11.96 7.78 -10.30
N GLU A 347 12.53 8.15 -11.45
CA GLU A 347 12.01 9.25 -12.26
C GLU A 347 10.57 8.99 -12.72
N ALA A 348 10.27 7.76 -13.16
CA ALA A 348 8.91 7.35 -13.50
C ALA A 348 7.98 7.42 -12.28
N LEU A 349 8.41 6.90 -11.14
CA LEU A 349 7.64 6.93 -9.90
C LEU A 349 7.29 8.36 -9.45
N LEU A 350 8.23 9.30 -9.55
CA LEU A 350 7.97 10.70 -9.18
C LEU A 350 6.91 11.33 -10.09
N LYS A 351 7.00 11.08 -11.40
CA LYS A 351 6.00 11.55 -12.38
C LYS A 351 4.63 10.95 -12.10
N ASP A 352 4.57 9.64 -11.92
CA ASP A 352 3.32 8.92 -11.68
C ASP A 352 2.66 9.35 -10.37
N ARG A 353 3.44 9.61 -9.31
CA ARG A 353 2.91 10.14 -8.04
C ARG A 353 2.37 11.56 -8.18
N ALA A 354 3.04 12.41 -8.96
CA ALA A 354 2.55 13.77 -9.20
C ALA A 354 1.21 13.73 -9.96
N ILE A 355 1.07 12.84 -10.94
CA ILE A 355 -0.18 12.63 -11.67
C ILE A 355 -1.29 12.13 -10.74
N ILE A 356 -1.02 11.09 -9.93
CA ILE A 356 -2.01 10.58 -8.98
C ILE A 356 -2.44 11.68 -8.01
N ALA A 357 -1.51 12.48 -7.49
CA ALA A 357 -1.85 13.56 -6.57
C ALA A 357 -2.74 14.62 -7.26
N ALA A 358 -2.42 15.00 -8.50
CA ALA A 358 -3.22 15.94 -9.27
C ALA A 358 -4.63 15.40 -9.54
N GLU A 359 -4.74 14.14 -9.95
CA GLU A 359 -6.04 13.50 -10.24
C GLU A 359 -6.87 13.33 -8.97
N VAL A 360 -6.26 12.95 -7.84
CA VAL A 360 -6.98 12.83 -6.55
C VAL A 360 -7.53 14.18 -6.11
N MET A 361 -6.80 15.28 -6.30
CA MET A 361 -7.32 16.62 -6.01
C MET A 361 -8.43 17.03 -6.97
N HIS A 362 -8.28 16.73 -8.27
CA HIS A 362 -9.32 17.00 -9.25
C HIS A 362 -10.62 16.24 -8.95
N GLU A 363 -10.53 14.94 -8.64
CA GLU A 363 -11.67 14.10 -8.27
C GLU A 363 -12.30 14.56 -6.95
N TYR A 364 -11.48 14.98 -5.98
CA TYR A 364 -11.97 15.53 -4.72
C TYR A 364 -12.75 16.83 -4.93
N ASP A 365 -12.19 17.73 -5.76
CA ASP A 365 -12.81 19.01 -6.05
C ASP A 365 -14.14 18.81 -6.77
N GLU A 366 -14.17 18.01 -7.84
CA GLU A 366 -15.38 17.71 -8.62
C GLU A 366 -16.47 16.99 -7.80
N LYS A 367 -16.11 16.00 -6.97
CA LYS A 367 -17.11 15.22 -6.23
C LYS A 367 -17.58 15.85 -4.93
N PHE A 368 -16.70 16.59 -4.23
CA PHE A 368 -16.99 17.05 -2.86
C PHE A 368 -16.95 18.55 -2.68
N VAL A 369 -16.07 19.28 -3.38
CA VAL A 369 -15.91 20.73 -3.18
C VAL A 369 -16.89 21.49 -4.06
N ASN A 370 -16.83 21.25 -5.35
CA ASN A 370 -17.61 21.90 -6.40
C ASN A 370 -19.12 21.88 -6.10
N PRO A 371 -19.76 20.72 -5.85
CA PRO A 371 -21.19 20.67 -5.51
C PRO A 371 -21.57 21.43 -4.23
N ARG A 372 -20.64 21.62 -3.29
CA ARG A 372 -20.88 22.31 -2.02
C ARG A 372 -20.64 23.81 -2.11
N VAL A 373 -19.63 24.23 -2.88
CA VAL A 373 -19.24 25.64 -3.07
C VAL A 373 -20.12 26.31 -4.12
N HIS A 374 -20.44 25.60 -5.21
CA HIS A 374 -21.35 26.05 -6.26
C HIS A 374 -22.59 25.15 -6.38
N PRO A 375 -23.48 25.12 -5.37
CA PRO A 375 -24.73 24.38 -5.52
C PRO A 375 -25.53 24.97 -6.68
N VAL A 376 -25.92 24.13 -7.65
CA VAL A 376 -26.80 24.53 -8.75
C VAL A 376 -28.15 24.94 -8.15
N ARG A 377 -28.44 26.24 -8.15
CA ARG A 377 -29.72 26.78 -7.72
C ARG A 377 -30.55 27.12 -8.94
N ARG A 378 -31.82 26.72 -8.92
CA ARG A 378 -32.82 27.18 -9.88
C ARG A 378 -33.56 28.35 -9.24
N ASP A 379 -33.62 29.48 -9.94
CA ASP A 379 -34.50 30.57 -9.56
C ASP A 379 -35.96 30.11 -9.75
N ALA A 380 -36.70 30.03 -8.65
CA ALA A 380 -38.13 29.80 -8.67
C ALA A 380 -38.81 31.16 -8.47
N CYS A 381 -39.41 31.72 -9.53
CA CYS A 381 -40.28 32.87 -9.38
C CYS A 381 -41.58 32.41 -8.68
N VAL A 382 -41.80 32.87 -7.46
CA VAL A 382 -43.08 32.70 -6.78
C VAL A 382 -43.90 33.94 -7.10
N MET A 383 -44.87 33.84 -8.01
CA MET A 383 -45.90 34.87 -8.13
C MET A 383 -46.88 34.66 -6.98
N THR A 384 -47.01 35.63 -6.10
CA THR A 384 -48.18 35.72 -5.22
C THR A 384 -49.35 36.22 -6.07
N HIS A 385 -50.43 35.46 -6.09
CA HIS A 385 -51.66 35.88 -6.76
C HIS A 385 -52.20 37.13 -6.06
N GLU A 386 -52.61 38.14 -6.83
CA GLU A 386 -53.08 39.45 -6.34
C GLU A 386 -54.32 39.38 -5.43
N SER A 387 -55.01 38.23 -5.40
CA SER A 387 -56.21 38.01 -4.57
C SER A 387 -55.97 37.74 -3.09
N GLU A 388 -54.72 37.54 -2.64
CA GLU A 388 -54.42 37.28 -1.21
C GLU A 388 -54.23 38.57 -0.38
N ILE A 389 -54.22 39.74 -1.02
CA ILE A 389 -54.14 41.04 -0.34
C ILE A 389 -55.56 41.46 0.07
N VAL A 390 -56.10 40.82 1.11
CA VAL A 390 -57.35 41.26 1.73
C VAL A 390 -57.06 42.52 2.55
N ASN A 391 -57.59 43.67 2.11
CA ASN A 391 -57.62 44.89 2.91
C ASN A 391 -58.59 44.69 4.09
N ILE A 392 -58.09 44.41 5.29
CA ILE A 392 -58.89 44.24 6.52
C ILE A 392 -59.20 45.61 7.15
N ARG A 393 -59.60 46.61 6.37
CA ARG A 393 -60.01 47.92 6.91
C ARG A 393 -61.21 48.48 6.15
N GLU A 394 -62.40 48.12 6.63
CA GLU A 394 -63.61 48.93 6.58
C GLU A 394 -64.17 49.10 7.98
#